data_AF-A0A847VNS2-F1
#
_entry.id   AF-A0A847VNS2-F1
#
_cell.length_a   1.000
_cell.length_b   1.000
_cell.length_c   1.000
_cell.angle_alpha   90.00
_cell.angle_beta   90.00
_cell.angle_gamma   90.00
#
_symmetry.space_group_name_H-M   'P 1'
#
loop_
_entity.id
_entity.type
_entity.pdbx_description
1 polymer ?
#
loop_
_entity_poly.entity_id
_entity_poly.type
_entity_poly.pdbx_seq_one_letter_code
_entity_poly.pdbx_strand_id
1 'polypeptide(L)'
;MPSAQSLRKIVLASAAAAAAMTAGAAETWTYVHFTPGGLALGTGVLELEEAQGKGTVSMFSYHEYADGCYAKRKMDATVTRDAEFTVITTQDMMRGCAPLRITIRNDGTGGRQEALVGGAWVPDQRDHGLRRK
;
A
#
# COMPACT_ATOMS: atom_id res chain seq x y z
N MET A 1 13.39 55.00 -49.37
CA MET A 1 14.33 54.38 -48.42
C MET A 1 13.84 52.97 -48.12
N PRO A 2 14.56 51.91 -48.51
CA PRO A 2 14.17 50.53 -48.22
C PRO A 2 14.64 50.14 -46.80
N SER A 3 13.88 49.32 -46.10
CA SER A 3 14.41 48.58 -44.94
C SER A 3 13.87 47.16 -44.96
N ALA A 4 14.82 46.27 -44.68
CA ALA A 4 14.85 44.87 -45.03
C ALA A 4 14.40 43.99 -43.86
N GLN A 5 14.06 42.74 -44.21
CA GLN A 5 14.19 41.52 -43.39
C GLN A 5 13.25 41.43 -42.17
N SER A 6 12.66 40.30 -41.80
CA SER A 6 13.25 38.96 -41.78
C SER A 6 12.15 37.89 -41.58
N LEU A 7 12.25 36.81 -42.36
CA LEU A 7 11.55 35.55 -42.15
C LEU A 7 12.08 34.85 -40.89
N ARG A 8 11.20 34.39 -39.99
CA ARG A 8 11.47 33.23 -39.14
C ARG A 8 10.23 32.34 -38.99
N LYS A 9 10.24 31.24 -39.74
CA LYS A 9 9.37 30.08 -39.54
C LYS A 9 9.82 29.40 -38.24
N ILE A 10 8.94 29.27 -37.26
CA ILE A 10 9.17 28.41 -36.09
C ILE A 10 8.41 27.11 -36.35
N VAL A 11 9.17 26.05 -36.61
CA VAL A 11 8.68 24.67 -36.62
C VAL A 11 8.52 24.25 -35.16
N LEU A 12 7.28 24.06 -34.68
CA LEU A 12 7.06 23.43 -33.39
C LEU A 12 7.33 21.93 -33.52
N ALA A 13 8.46 21.49 -32.96
CA ALA A 13 8.75 20.08 -32.76
C ALA A 13 7.80 19.51 -31.70
N SER A 14 7.04 18.48 -32.05
CA SER A 14 6.22 17.70 -31.13
C SER A 14 7.14 16.85 -30.24
N ALA A 15 7.26 17.19 -28.96
CA ALA A 15 7.92 16.36 -27.98
C ALA A 15 6.94 15.27 -27.49
N ALA A 16 7.15 14.03 -27.94
CA ALA A 16 6.50 12.87 -27.34
C ALA A 16 7.15 12.59 -25.98
N ALA A 17 6.45 12.91 -24.89
CA ALA A 17 6.90 12.56 -23.54
C ALA A 17 6.67 11.06 -23.31
N ALA A 18 7.75 10.28 -23.31
CA ALA A 18 7.72 8.91 -22.81
C ALA A 18 7.47 8.93 -21.30
N ALA A 19 6.29 8.48 -20.87
CA ALA A 19 6.01 8.27 -19.45
C ALA A 19 6.89 7.11 -18.95
N ALA A 20 7.98 7.46 -18.27
CA ALA A 20 8.78 6.48 -17.54
C ALA A 20 7.90 5.87 -16.45
N MET A 21 7.52 4.60 -16.60
CA MET A 21 6.87 3.83 -15.54
C MET A 21 7.94 3.52 -14.48
N THR A 22 8.08 4.39 -13.49
CA THR A 22 8.85 4.06 -12.28
C THR A 22 8.15 2.90 -11.59
N ALA A 23 8.81 1.74 -11.54
CA ALA A 23 8.46 0.72 -10.56
C ALA A 23 8.60 1.38 -9.18
N GLY A 24 7.51 1.44 -8.42
CA GLY A 24 7.53 2.00 -7.07
C GLY A 24 8.44 1.16 -6.19
N ALA A 25 9.25 1.82 -5.35
CA ALA A 25 9.99 1.13 -4.32
C ALA A 25 9.00 0.47 -3.34
N ALA A 26 9.32 -0.74 -2.88
CA ALA A 26 8.52 -1.39 -1.84
C ALA A 26 8.62 -0.60 -0.52
N GLU A 27 7.48 -0.24 0.06
CA GLU A 27 7.42 0.31 1.41
C GLU A 27 7.24 -0.83 2.41
N THR A 28 8.00 -0.80 3.51
CA THR A 28 7.95 -1.87 4.51
C THR A 28 7.73 -1.34 5.92
N TRP A 29 6.94 -2.09 6.68
CA TRP A 29 6.66 -1.84 8.09
C TRP A 29 6.83 -3.12 8.90
N THR A 30 7.14 -2.97 10.18
CA THR A 30 6.97 -4.06 11.14
C THR A 30 5.48 -4.41 11.27
N TYR A 31 5.18 -5.69 11.45
CA TYR A 31 3.79 -6.15 11.60
C TYR A 31 3.69 -7.31 12.59
N VAL A 32 2.97 -7.12 13.69
CA VAL A 32 2.74 -8.14 14.71
C VAL A 32 1.55 -9.00 14.30
N HIS A 33 1.81 -10.31 14.17
CA HIS A 33 0.79 -11.30 13.88
C HIS A 33 0.16 -11.81 15.17
N PHE A 34 -1.09 -12.23 15.08
CA PHE A 34 -1.82 -12.84 16.18
C PHE A 34 -2.42 -14.17 15.74
N THR A 35 -2.63 -15.08 16.68
CA THR A 35 -3.49 -16.24 16.46
C THR A 35 -4.95 -15.81 16.36
N PRO A 36 -5.86 -16.67 15.83
CA PRO A 36 -7.29 -16.44 15.92
C PRO A 36 -7.81 -16.24 17.36
N GLY A 37 -7.12 -16.81 18.36
CA GLY A 37 -7.41 -16.64 19.78
C GLY A 37 -6.83 -15.37 20.41
N GLY A 38 -6.18 -14.50 19.63
CA GLY A 38 -5.69 -13.21 20.11
C GLY A 38 -4.30 -13.24 20.74
N LEU A 39 -3.57 -14.35 20.69
CA LEU A 39 -2.20 -14.42 21.21
C LEU A 39 -1.23 -13.79 20.20
N ALA A 40 -0.41 -12.83 20.65
CA ALA A 40 0.65 -12.25 19.83
C ALA A 40 1.71 -13.31 19.50
N LEU A 41 2.04 -13.45 18.21
CA LEU A 41 2.99 -14.44 17.72
C LEU A 41 4.41 -13.88 17.56
N GLY A 42 4.56 -12.56 17.47
CA GLY A 42 5.84 -11.89 17.22
C GLY A 42 5.81 -11.02 15.98
N THR A 43 6.95 -10.38 15.69
CA THR A 43 7.06 -9.38 14.62
C THR A 43 7.42 -10.03 13.28
N GLY A 44 6.55 -9.81 12.30
CA GLY A 44 6.78 -10.03 10.88
C GLY A 44 6.92 -8.72 10.10
N VAL A 45 6.63 -8.77 8.80
CA VAL A 45 6.76 -7.61 7.89
C VAL A 45 5.46 -7.42 7.12
N LEU A 46 4.99 -6.17 7.05
CA LEU A 46 4.02 -5.70 6.06
C LEU A 46 4.82 -5.03 4.94
N GLU A 47 4.61 -5.45 3.71
CA GLU A 47 5.24 -4.90 2.52
C GLU A 47 4.17 -4.42 1.54
N LEU A 48 4.31 -3.20 1.03
CA LEU A 48 3.47 -2.64 -0.02
C LEU A 48 4.33 -2.37 -1.25
N GLU A 49 3.97 -3.01 -2.35
CA GLU A 49 4.54 -2.74 -3.68
C GLU A 49 3.49 -1.99 -4.50
N GLU A 50 3.85 -0.88 -5.13
CA GLU A 50 2.99 -0.18 -6.08
C GLU A 50 3.61 -0.13 -7.46
N ALA A 51 2.87 -0.63 -8.44
CA ALA A 51 3.27 -0.62 -9.84
C ALA A 51 2.07 -0.34 -10.73
N GLN A 52 2.24 0.55 -11.72
CA GLN A 52 1.22 0.83 -12.74
C GLN A 52 -0.16 1.20 -12.16
N GLY A 53 -0.19 1.92 -11.04
CA GLY A 53 -1.43 2.36 -10.38
C GLY A 53 -2.14 1.27 -9.58
N LYS A 54 -1.50 0.12 -9.34
CA LYS A 54 -2.01 -0.96 -8.49
C LYS A 54 -1.10 -1.17 -7.29
N GLY A 55 -1.69 -1.41 -6.12
CA GLY A 55 -0.99 -1.83 -4.92
C GLY A 55 -1.06 -3.34 -4.75
N THR A 56 0.04 -3.95 -4.31
CA THR A 56 0.10 -5.33 -3.84
C THR A 56 0.65 -5.31 -2.43
N VAL A 57 -0.08 -5.89 -1.48
CA VAL A 57 0.31 -5.95 -0.08
C VAL A 57 0.66 -7.39 0.33
N SER A 58 1.75 -7.55 1.07
CA SER A 58 2.21 -8.83 1.58
C SER A 58 2.42 -8.77 3.09
N MET A 59 1.91 -9.77 3.81
CA MET A 59 2.02 -9.85 5.27
C MET A 59 2.82 -11.09 5.65
N PHE A 60 4.12 -10.93 5.82
CA PHE A 60 5.01 -12.04 6.10
C PHE A 60 5.05 -12.35 7.61
N SER A 61 4.85 -13.62 7.98
CA SER A 61 5.00 -14.13 9.34
C SER A 61 5.97 -15.31 9.36
N TYR A 62 6.83 -15.38 10.37
CA TYR A 62 7.69 -16.54 10.62
C TYR A 62 6.97 -17.67 11.38
N HIS A 63 5.72 -17.45 11.80
CA HIS A 63 4.95 -18.38 12.64
C HIS A 63 3.94 -19.18 11.82
N GLU A 64 3.84 -20.48 12.08
CA GLU A 64 2.89 -21.39 11.43
C GLU A 64 1.44 -21.20 11.92
N TYR A 65 1.25 -20.63 13.11
CA TYR A 65 -0.05 -20.37 13.73
C TYR A 65 -0.66 -19.01 13.35
N ALA A 66 0.00 -18.25 12.48
CA ALA A 66 -0.51 -16.96 12.03
C ALA A 66 -1.76 -17.16 11.17
N ASP A 67 -2.65 -16.15 11.17
CA ASP A 67 -3.90 -16.22 10.41
C ASP A 67 -3.66 -16.51 8.92
N GLY A 68 -4.10 -17.69 8.48
CA GLY A 68 -3.90 -18.19 7.12
C GLY A 68 -4.66 -17.41 6.04
N CYS A 69 -5.58 -16.53 6.42
CA CYS A 69 -6.23 -15.60 5.50
C CYS A 69 -5.26 -14.59 4.89
N TYR A 70 -4.24 -14.17 5.66
CA TYR A 70 -3.40 -13.03 5.31
C TYR A 70 -1.91 -13.37 5.33
N ALA A 71 -1.50 -14.25 6.25
CA ALA A 71 -0.09 -14.58 6.44
C ALA A 71 0.50 -15.24 5.18
N LYS A 72 1.70 -14.78 4.80
CA LYS A 72 2.53 -15.32 3.70
C LYS A 72 1.85 -15.25 2.32
N ARG A 73 0.91 -14.32 2.12
CA ARG A 73 0.22 -14.09 0.85
C ARG A 73 0.51 -12.70 0.30
N LYS A 74 0.46 -12.58 -1.03
CA LYS A 74 0.34 -11.31 -1.74
C LYS A 74 -1.13 -11.06 -2.05
N MET A 75 -1.62 -9.87 -1.77
CA MET A 75 -3.03 -9.48 -1.96
C MET A 75 -3.09 -8.17 -2.75
N ASP A 76 -4.01 -8.09 -3.71
CA ASP A 76 -4.29 -6.83 -4.39
C ASP A 76 -4.89 -5.83 -3.40
N ALA A 77 -4.43 -4.58 -3.50
CA ALA A 77 -4.83 -3.52 -2.59
C ALA A 77 -5.03 -2.18 -3.30
N THR A 78 -6.01 -1.43 -2.82
CA THR A 78 -6.10 0.01 -3.08
C THR A 78 -5.37 0.76 -1.98
N VAL A 79 -4.59 1.75 -2.39
CA VAL A 79 -3.81 2.60 -1.49
C VAL A 79 -4.31 4.04 -1.59
N THR A 80 -4.59 4.66 -0.45
CA THR A 80 -4.89 6.09 -0.35
C THR A 80 -3.91 6.72 0.62
N ARG A 81 -3.37 7.87 0.24
CA ARG A 81 -2.38 8.59 1.05
C ARG A 81 -2.81 10.03 1.27
N ASP A 82 -2.55 10.52 2.46
CA ASP A 82 -2.57 11.93 2.79
C ASP A 82 -1.29 12.29 3.59
N ALA A 83 -1.26 13.49 4.18
CA ALA A 83 -0.11 13.95 4.94
C ALA A 83 0.12 13.16 6.23
N GLU A 84 -0.94 12.66 6.87
CA GLU A 84 -0.89 11.99 8.17
C GLU A 84 -0.87 10.46 8.03
N PHE A 85 -1.54 9.90 7.02
CA PHE A 85 -1.77 8.47 6.91
C PHE A 85 -1.51 7.87 5.53
N THR A 86 -1.17 6.59 5.56
CA THR A 86 -1.28 5.66 4.44
C THR A 86 -2.35 4.63 4.77
N VAL A 87 -3.37 4.51 3.92
CA VAL A 87 -4.48 3.57 4.07
C VAL A 87 -4.41 2.52 2.96
N ILE A 88 -4.28 1.25 3.37
CA ILE A 88 -4.22 0.09 2.48
C ILE A 88 -5.51 -0.71 2.68
N THR A 89 -6.26 -0.96 1.61
CA THR A 89 -7.47 -1.79 1.65
C THR A 89 -7.31 -2.99 0.72
N THR A 90 -7.36 -4.20 1.25
CA THR A 90 -7.27 -5.42 0.44
C THR A 90 -8.57 -5.66 -0.35
N GLN A 91 -8.45 -6.16 -1.58
CA GLN A 91 -9.60 -6.33 -2.49
C GLN A 91 -9.94 -7.80 -2.77
N ASP A 92 -8.92 -8.64 -2.98
CA ASP A 92 -9.11 -10.05 -3.37
C ASP A 92 -8.74 -11.00 -2.24
N MET A 93 -9.74 -11.27 -1.39
CA MET A 93 -9.60 -12.20 -0.29
C MET A 93 -10.04 -13.62 -0.69
N MET A 94 -9.39 -14.62 -0.10
CA MET A 94 -9.86 -16.00 -0.22
C MET A 94 -11.28 -16.17 0.31
N ARG A 95 -11.99 -17.18 -0.20
CA ARG A 95 -13.34 -17.53 0.28
C ARG A 95 -13.31 -17.78 1.79
N GLY A 96 -14.13 -17.03 2.54
CA GLY A 96 -14.21 -17.12 4.00
C GLY A 96 -13.29 -16.15 4.74
N CYS A 97 -12.45 -15.38 4.05
CA CYS A 97 -11.63 -14.33 4.63
C CYS A 97 -12.26 -12.95 4.39
N ALA A 98 -12.18 -12.08 5.40
CA ALA A 98 -12.68 -10.70 5.29
C ALA A 98 -11.61 -9.79 4.68
N PRO A 99 -11.99 -8.77 3.91
CA PRO A 99 -11.08 -7.68 3.56
C PRO A 99 -10.51 -7.01 4.82
N LEU A 100 -9.27 -6.54 4.71
CA LEU A 100 -8.59 -5.75 5.73
C LEU A 100 -8.43 -4.32 5.24
N ARG A 101 -8.55 -3.40 6.20
CA ARG A 101 -8.13 -2.01 6.05
C ARG A 101 -7.05 -1.74 7.08
N ILE A 102 -5.87 -1.34 6.60
CA ILE A 102 -4.70 -1.02 7.42
C ILE A 102 -4.46 0.48 7.29
N THR A 103 -4.55 1.20 8.40
CA THR A 103 -4.24 2.64 8.47
C THR A 103 -2.95 2.82 9.23
N ILE A 104 -1.92 3.34 8.56
CA ILE A 104 -0.57 3.53 9.10
C ILE A 104 -0.28 5.01 9.19
N ARG A 105 0.27 5.46 10.31
CA ARG A 105 0.73 6.85 10.49
C ARG A 105 2.05 7.05 9.75
N ASN A 106 2.13 8.09 8.93
CA ASN A 106 3.32 8.39 8.13
C ASN A 106 4.53 8.83 8.98
N ASP A 107 4.30 9.26 10.22
CA ASP A 107 5.34 9.58 11.21
C ASP A 107 5.99 8.32 11.84
N GLY A 108 5.50 7.12 11.52
CA GLY A 108 6.02 5.84 12.02
C GLY A 108 5.61 5.48 13.44
N THR A 109 4.70 6.23 14.08
CA THR A 109 4.26 5.98 15.46
C THR A 109 3.32 4.79 15.61
N GLY A 110 2.88 4.17 14.50
CA GLY A 110 2.07 2.96 14.51
C GLY A 110 0.92 3.03 13.50
N GLY A 111 -0.14 2.29 13.81
CA GLY A 111 -1.32 2.21 12.96
C GLY A 111 -2.39 1.33 13.58
N ARG A 112 -3.42 1.03 12.80
CA ARG A 112 -4.47 0.10 13.19
C ARG A 112 -4.90 -0.77 12.02
N GLN A 113 -5.51 -1.89 12.36
CA GLN A 113 -6.16 -2.78 11.42
C GLN A 113 -7.66 -2.86 11.71
N GLU A 114 -8.44 -2.94 10.64
CA GLU A 114 -9.88 -3.13 10.65
C GLU A 114 -10.25 -4.26 9.69
N ALA A 115 -11.25 -5.04 10.06
CA ALA A 115 -11.83 -6.07 9.19
C ALA A 115 -13.26 -5.67 8.78
N LEU A 116 -13.67 -6.05 7.58
CA LEU A 116 -15.04 -5.81 7.13
C LEU A 116 -15.99 -6.87 7.73
N VAL A 117 -16.84 -6.48 8.67
CA VAL A 117 -17.82 -7.35 9.36
C VAL A 117 -19.21 -6.78 9.17
N GLY A 118 -20.13 -7.56 8.60
CA GLY A 118 -21.52 -7.13 8.40
C GLY A 118 -21.66 -5.86 7.54
N GLY A 119 -20.71 -5.60 6.64
CA GLY A 119 -20.69 -4.39 5.81
C GLY A 119 -20.08 -3.16 6.47
N ALA A 120 -19.57 -3.27 7.70
CA ALA A 120 -18.90 -2.19 8.42
C ALA A 120 -17.43 -2.53 8.71
N TRP A 121 -16.57 -1.52 8.67
CA TRP A 121 -15.17 -1.66 9.09
C TRP A 121 -15.11 -1.65 10.61
N VAL A 122 -14.63 -2.74 11.20
CA VAL A 122 -14.54 -2.93 12.65
C VAL A 122 -13.07 -3.04 13.06
N PRO A 123 -12.60 -2.22 14.02
CA PRO A 123 -11.21 -2.26 14.49
C PRO A 123 -10.90 -3.54 15.26
N ASP A 124 -9.69 -4.06 15.03
CA ASP A 124 -9.18 -5.27 15.64
C ASP A 124 -8.80 -5.10 17.13
N GLN A 125 -8.78 -3.87 17.65
CA GLN A 125 -8.37 -3.50 19.03
C GLN A 125 -6.96 -3.95 19.45
N ARG A 126 -6.20 -4.61 18.56
CA ARG A 126 -4.84 -5.09 18.79
C ARG A 126 -3.82 -4.12 18.17
N ASP A 127 -2.68 -3.95 18.83
CA ASP A 127 -1.55 -3.22 18.27
C ASP A 127 -0.74 -4.16 17.36
N HIS A 128 -0.79 -3.89 16.06
CA HIS A 128 -0.04 -4.64 15.05
C HIS A 128 1.38 -4.12 14.85
N GLY A 129 1.87 -3.19 15.68
CA GLY A 129 3.25 -2.72 15.64
C GLY A 129 3.64 -2.10 14.30
N LEU A 130 2.69 -1.48 13.59
CA LEU A 130 2.80 -0.90 12.24
C LEU A 130 3.78 0.29 12.17
N ARG A 131 5.08 0.05 12.34
CA ARG A 131 6.14 1.06 12.38
C ARG A 131 7.04 0.92 11.16
N ARG A 132 7.53 2.04 10.64
CA ARG A 132 8.37 2.06 9.43
C ARG A 132 9.69 1.33 9.67
N LYS A 133 10.14 0.56 8.68
CA LYS A 133 11.42 -0.15 8.69
C LYS A 133 12.45 0.58 7.84
#